data_AF-A0A1I3SQ47-F1
#
_entry.id   AF-A0A1I3SQ47-F1
#
_cell.length_a   1.000
_cell.length_b   1.000
_cell.length_c   1.000
_cell.angle_alpha   90.00
_cell.angle_beta   90.00
_cell.angle_gamma   90.00
#
_symmetry.space_group_name_H-M   'P 1'
#
loop_
_entity.id
_entity.type
_entity.pdbx_description
1 polymer ?
#
loop_
_entity_poly.entity_id
_entity_poly.type
_entity_poly.pdbx_seq_one_letter_code
_entity_poly.pdbx_strand_id
1 'polypeptide(L)'
;MEKFNNSSFDEIKKVVLQEVCKEKDYLNNLSFDPKPFFEIVKRYIDLWDPVLLLAMECPEDEYEWEIRKISIYIIKHIDNLDVIKLERQIREVLEDTFEEVIIQDQRSIDTATRIHDAIRDLIK
;
A
#
# COMPACT_ATOMS: atom_id res chain seq x y z
N MET A 1 1.76 39.00 -11.20
CA MET A 1 2.67 37.86 -11.46
C MET A 1 3.15 37.36 -10.13
N GLU A 2 2.48 36.36 -9.56
CA GLU A 2 2.99 35.66 -8.37
C GLU A 2 4.20 34.83 -8.79
N LYS A 3 5.34 35.08 -8.15
CA LYS A 3 6.54 34.27 -8.32
C LYS A 3 6.29 32.97 -7.57
N PHE A 4 6.04 31.87 -8.28
CA PHE A 4 6.06 30.54 -7.68
C PHE A 4 7.41 30.30 -7.01
N ASN A 5 7.37 29.90 -5.75
CA ASN A 5 8.54 29.80 -4.87
C ASN A 5 9.29 28.49 -5.15
N ASN A 6 10.24 28.51 -6.10
CA ASN A 6 11.02 27.34 -6.52
C ASN A 6 11.79 26.65 -5.37
N SER A 7 12.10 27.35 -4.27
CA SER A 7 12.77 26.77 -3.09
C SER A 7 11.95 25.67 -2.42
N SER A 8 10.63 25.84 -2.37
CA SER A 8 9.71 24.87 -1.75
C SER A 8 9.65 23.56 -2.55
N PHE A 9 9.67 23.66 -3.87
CA PHE A 9 9.62 22.49 -4.75
C PHE A 9 10.92 21.66 -4.68
N ASP A 10 12.09 22.31 -4.63
CA ASP A 10 13.36 21.60 -4.51
C ASP A 10 13.51 20.90 -3.14
N GLU A 11 13.00 21.51 -2.07
CA GLU A 11 12.94 20.91 -0.74
C GLU A 11 12.02 19.68 -0.71
N ILE A 12 10.80 19.80 -1.25
CA ILE A 12 9.85 18.68 -1.36
C ILE A 12 10.47 17.55 -2.20
N LYS A 13 11.07 17.88 -3.35
CA LYS A 13 11.73 16.90 -4.22
C LYS A 13 12.83 16.16 -3.48
N LYS A 14 13.64 16.86 -2.67
CA LYS A 14 14.70 16.24 -1.88
C LYS A 14 14.14 15.28 -0.83
N VAL A 15 13.05 15.64 -0.14
CA VAL A 15 12.39 14.78 0.84
C VAL A 15 11.85 13.52 0.16
N VAL A 16 11.11 13.67 -0.94
CA VAL A 16 10.55 12.54 -1.69
C VAL A 16 11.65 11.61 -2.18
N LEU A 17 12.73 12.15 -2.76
CA LEU A 17 13.87 11.34 -3.22
C LEU A 17 14.53 10.58 -2.06
N GLN A 18 14.64 11.19 -0.88
CA GLN A 18 15.19 10.52 0.29
C GLN A 18 14.31 9.37 0.77
N GLU A 19 12.98 9.52 0.75
CA GLU A 19 12.05 8.45 1.10
C GLU A 19 12.12 7.29 0.10
N VAL A 20 12.13 7.60 -1.20
CA VAL A 20 12.27 6.60 -2.26
C VAL A 20 13.60 5.84 -2.12
N CYS A 21 14.71 6.52 -1.83
CA CYS A 21 16.00 5.85 -1.60
C CYS A 21 15.95 4.93 -0.38
N LYS A 22 15.41 5.40 0.76
CA LYS A 22 15.27 4.57 1.97
C LYS A 22 14.43 3.32 1.72
N GLU A 23 13.35 3.45 0.96
CA GLU A 23 12.50 2.33 0.61
C GLU A 23 13.23 1.33 -0.30
N LYS A 24 13.91 1.81 -1.35
CA LYS A 24 14.72 0.95 -2.23
C LYS A 24 15.81 0.23 -1.45
N ASP A 25 16.52 0.93 -0.59
CA ASP A 25 17.56 0.35 0.26
C ASP A 25 16.97 -0.71 1.20
N TYR A 26 15.80 -0.44 1.79
CA TYR A 26 15.10 -1.42 2.63
C TYR A 26 14.77 -2.70 1.85
N LEU A 27 14.13 -2.57 0.68
CA LEU A 27 13.73 -3.70 -0.15
C LEU A 27 14.94 -4.50 -0.69
N ASN A 28 16.02 -3.81 -1.07
CA ASN A 28 17.24 -4.45 -1.56
C ASN A 28 18.01 -5.22 -0.48
N ASN A 29 17.79 -4.90 0.80
CA ASN A 29 18.45 -5.56 1.92
C ASN A 29 17.61 -6.70 2.53
N LEU A 30 16.44 -7.01 1.96
CA LEU A 30 15.65 -8.18 2.36
C LEU A 30 16.38 -9.47 1.98
N SER A 31 16.32 -10.48 2.85
CA SER A 31 16.88 -11.81 2.59
C SER A 31 16.02 -12.67 1.65
N PHE A 32 14.90 -12.15 1.18
CA PHE A 32 13.91 -12.82 0.36
C PHE A 32 13.35 -11.87 -0.70
N ASP A 33 12.72 -12.43 -1.74
CA ASP A 33 12.05 -11.65 -2.79
C ASP A 33 10.73 -11.05 -2.25
N PRO A 34 10.56 -9.71 -2.22
CA PRO A 34 9.32 -9.08 -1.76
C PRO A 34 8.16 -9.17 -2.78
N LYS A 35 8.42 -9.55 -4.03
CA LYS A 35 7.41 -9.56 -5.11
C LYS A 35 6.14 -10.37 -4.78
N PRO A 36 6.21 -11.56 -4.15
CA PRO A 36 5.01 -12.32 -3.80
C PRO A 36 4.08 -11.59 -2.83
N PHE A 37 4.63 -10.77 -1.91
CA PHE A 37 3.83 -9.95 -1.00
C PHE A 37 3.02 -8.92 -1.78
N PHE A 38 3.67 -8.25 -2.74
CA PHE A 38 3.03 -7.27 -3.61
C PHE A 38 1.92 -7.90 -4.45
N GLU A 39 2.17 -9.04 -5.07
CA GLU A 39 1.17 -9.74 -5.89
C GLU A 39 -0.05 -10.21 -5.09
N ILE A 40 0.16 -10.68 -3.85
CA ILE A 40 -0.92 -11.07 -2.94
C ILE A 40 -1.78 -9.85 -2.58
N VAL A 41 -1.16 -8.74 -2.17
CA VAL A 41 -1.90 -7.53 -1.82
C VAL A 41 -2.65 -7.00 -3.03
N LYS A 42 -1.98 -6.86 -4.19
CA LYS A 42 -2.59 -6.39 -5.44
C LYS A 42 -3.85 -7.17 -5.77
N ARG A 43 -3.75 -8.49 -5.82
CA ARG A 43 -4.87 -9.38 -6.15
C ARG A 43 -6.11 -9.11 -5.32
N TYR A 44 -5.96 -8.93 -4.00
CA TYR A 44 -7.09 -8.78 -3.10
C TYR A 44 -7.62 -7.35 -3.03
N ILE A 45 -6.76 -6.34 -3.19
CA ILE A 45 -7.20 -4.94 -3.29
C ILE A 45 -7.93 -4.71 -4.61
N ASP A 46 -7.40 -5.18 -5.74
CA ASP A 46 -8.08 -5.09 -7.05
C ASP A 46 -9.45 -5.78 -7.03
N LEU A 47 -9.53 -6.95 -6.38
CA LEU A 47 -10.81 -7.67 -6.26
C LEU A 47 -11.82 -6.94 -5.37
N TRP A 48 -11.35 -6.21 -4.36
CA TRP A 48 -12.22 -5.41 -3.51
C TRP A 48 -12.68 -4.14 -4.22
N ASP A 49 -11.76 -3.47 -4.90
CA ASP A 49 -11.96 -2.21 -5.62
C ASP A 49 -12.66 -1.15 -4.75
N PRO A 50 -12.03 -0.72 -3.64
CA PRO A 50 -12.69 0.05 -2.59
C PRO A 50 -13.22 1.41 -3.06
N VAL A 51 -12.60 2.01 -4.06
CA VAL A 51 -13.00 3.31 -4.65
C VAL A 51 -13.44 3.18 -6.11
N LEU A 52 -13.73 1.95 -6.56
CA LEU A 52 -14.33 1.66 -7.86
C LEU A 52 -13.51 2.07 -9.10
N LEU A 53 -12.19 2.23 -8.97
CA LEU A 53 -11.32 2.63 -10.10
C LEU A 53 -11.33 1.59 -11.21
N LEU A 54 -11.28 0.30 -10.87
CA LEU A 54 -11.30 -0.76 -11.88
C LEU A 54 -12.69 -0.90 -12.50
N ALA A 55 -13.75 -0.73 -11.70
CA ALA A 55 -15.12 -0.66 -12.20
C ALA A 55 -15.35 0.54 -13.14
N MET A 56 -14.57 1.61 -13.00
CA MET A 56 -14.57 2.79 -13.88
C MET A 56 -13.69 2.65 -15.13
N GLU A 57 -13.18 1.44 -15.41
CA GLU A 57 -12.26 1.16 -16.52
C GLU A 57 -10.95 1.97 -16.45
N CYS A 58 -10.55 2.38 -15.25
CA CYS A 58 -9.23 2.96 -15.05
C CYS A 58 -8.13 1.87 -15.21
N PRO A 59 -6.89 2.27 -15.52
CA PRO A 59 -5.74 1.37 -15.58
C PRO A 59 -5.58 0.46 -14.34
N GLU A 60 -5.01 -0.73 -14.53
CA GLU A 60 -4.82 -1.70 -13.42
C GLU A 60 -3.71 -1.30 -12.41
N ASP A 61 -2.93 -0.27 -12.71
CA ASP A 61 -1.85 0.27 -11.88
C ASP A 61 -2.30 1.41 -10.95
N GLU A 62 -3.59 1.77 -10.92
CA GLU A 62 -4.10 2.88 -10.12
C GLU A 62 -3.90 2.70 -8.60
N TYR A 63 -3.90 1.47 -8.09
CA TYR A 63 -3.62 1.18 -6.68
C TYR A 63 -2.14 0.88 -6.38
N GLU A 64 -1.24 1.00 -7.37
CA GLU A 64 0.14 0.48 -7.27
C GLU A 64 0.91 1.08 -6.08
N TRP A 65 0.69 2.37 -5.83
CA TRP A 65 1.33 3.08 -4.72
C TRP A 65 0.82 2.58 -3.35
N GLU A 66 -0.48 2.35 -3.22
CA GLU A 66 -1.14 1.89 -2.00
C GLU A 66 -0.74 0.44 -1.71
N ILE A 67 -0.79 -0.41 -2.74
CA ILE A 67 -0.37 -1.81 -2.69
C ILE A 67 1.08 -1.89 -2.21
N ARG A 68 1.98 -1.04 -2.74
CA ARG A 68 3.39 -0.99 -2.32
C ARG A 68 3.52 -0.63 -0.83
N LYS A 69 2.83 0.42 -0.37
CA LYS A 69 2.83 0.83 1.05
C LYS A 69 2.33 -0.28 1.97
N ILE A 70 1.20 -0.90 1.62
CA ILE A 70 0.60 -2.01 2.40
C ILE A 70 1.56 -3.21 2.42
N SER A 71 2.19 -3.55 1.30
CA SER A 71 3.16 -4.65 1.21
C SER A 71 4.38 -4.42 2.10
N ILE A 72 4.93 -3.20 2.11
CA ILE A 72 6.05 -2.84 2.98
C ILE A 72 5.64 -2.91 4.45
N TYR A 73 4.42 -2.46 4.78
CA TYR A 73 3.89 -2.60 6.14
C TYR A 73 3.82 -4.06 6.58
N ILE A 74 3.27 -4.93 5.73
CA ILE A 74 3.16 -6.38 6.00
C ILE A 74 4.56 -6.97 6.25
N ILE A 75 5.52 -6.68 5.38
CA ILE A 75 6.89 -7.19 5.49
C ILE A 75 7.54 -6.75 6.82
N LYS A 76 7.37 -5.49 7.21
CA LYS A 76 7.92 -4.93 8.47
C LYS A 76 7.30 -5.54 9.72
N HIS A 77 6.07 -6.06 9.64
CA HIS A 77 5.30 -6.54 10.77
C HIS A 77 4.95 -8.03 10.65
N ILE A 78 5.67 -8.78 9.80
CA ILE A 78 5.24 -10.12 9.42
C ILE A 78 5.11 -11.06 10.63
N ASP A 79 6.00 -10.93 11.62
CA ASP A 79 6.03 -11.77 12.82
C ASP A 79 4.84 -11.53 13.78
N ASN A 80 4.22 -10.34 13.71
CA ASN A 80 3.14 -9.93 14.60
C ASN A 80 1.93 -9.36 13.86
N LEU A 81 1.80 -9.71 12.58
CA LEU A 81 0.73 -9.27 11.71
C LEU A 81 -0.61 -9.83 12.20
N ASP A 82 -1.53 -8.93 12.48
CA ASP A 82 -2.88 -9.21 12.94
C ASP A 82 -3.88 -8.65 11.93
N VAL A 83 -5.00 -9.34 11.74
CA VAL A 83 -6.02 -8.97 10.74
C VAL A 83 -6.61 -7.60 11.02
N ILE A 84 -6.88 -7.25 12.27
CA ILE A 84 -7.48 -5.95 12.64
C ILE A 84 -6.50 -4.81 12.35
N LYS A 85 -5.21 -5.00 12.70
CA LYS A 85 -4.16 -4.03 12.39
C LYS A 85 -3.95 -3.86 10.89
N LEU A 86 -3.96 -4.97 10.15
CA LEU A 86 -3.82 -4.95 8.69
C LEU A 86 -5.00 -4.25 8.02
N GLU A 87 -6.23 -4.57 8.42
CA GLU A 87 -7.45 -3.93 7.91
C GLU A 87 -7.40 -2.42 8.12
N ARG A 88 -7.07 -1.98 9.33
CA ARG A 88 -6.94 -0.56 9.63
C ARG A 88 -5.86 0.10 8.76
N GLN A 89 -4.70 -0.53 8.63
CA GLN A 89 -3.61 0.01 7.82
C GLN A 89 -3.99 0.11 6.34
N ILE A 90 -4.71 -0.87 5.79
CA ILE A 90 -5.20 -0.84 4.41
C ILE A 90 -6.11 0.37 4.23
N ARG A 91 -7.09 0.56 5.12
CA ARG A 91 -8.00 1.71 5.04
C ARG A 91 -7.26 3.04 5.17
N GLU A 92 -6.39 3.19 6.17
CA GLU A 92 -5.63 4.43 6.38
C GLU A 92 -4.80 4.79 5.12
N VAL A 93 -4.17 3.80 4.47
CA VAL A 93 -3.41 4.04 3.23
C VAL A 93 -4.30 4.49 2.09
N LEU A 94 -5.48 3.89 1.92
CA LEU A 94 -6.43 4.24 0.88
C LEU A 94 -7.08 5.61 1.14
N GLU A 95 -7.48 5.88 2.38
CA GLU A 95 -8.05 7.17 2.82
C GLU A 95 -7.06 8.32 2.59
N ASP A 96 -5.79 8.11 2.93
CA ASP A 96 -4.72 9.10 2.73
C ASP A 96 -4.46 9.41 1.25
N THR A 97 -4.64 8.43 0.35
CA THR A 97 -4.42 8.62 -1.09
C THR A 97 -5.62 9.27 -1.77
N PHE A 98 -6.82 8.75 -1.52
CA PHE A 98 -8.01 9.14 -2.29
C PHE A 98 -8.78 10.28 -1.65
N GLU A 99 -8.41 10.72 -0.44
CA GLU A 99 -9.13 11.71 0.36
C GLU A 99 -10.61 11.30 0.59
N GLU A 100 -10.92 10.01 0.47
CA GLU A 100 -12.23 9.40 0.66
C GLU A 100 -12.26 8.56 1.93
N VAL A 101 -13.39 8.59 2.64
CA VAL A 101 -13.58 7.74 3.82
C VAL A 101 -13.86 6.31 3.37
N ILE A 102 -12.93 5.40 3.68
CA ILE A 102 -13.12 3.98 3.45
C ILE A 102 -13.83 3.39 4.66
N ILE A 103 -15.09 2.99 4.45
CA ILE A 103 -15.91 2.44 5.52
C ILE A 103 -15.31 1.10 5.96
N GLN A 104 -15.11 0.93 7.28
CA GLN A 104 -14.88 -0.40 7.85
C GLN A 104 -16.17 -1.22 7.72
N ASP A 105 -16.17 -2.16 6.80
CA ASP A 105 -17.30 -3.04 6.52
C ASP A 105 -16.84 -4.51 6.43
N GLN A 106 -17.77 -5.41 6.12
CA GLN A 106 -17.42 -6.82 5.99
C GLN A 106 -16.41 -7.05 4.85
N ARG A 107 -16.45 -6.26 3.77
CA ARG A 107 -15.55 -6.42 2.63
C ARG A 107 -14.14 -5.98 2.97
N SER A 108 -13.95 -4.90 3.75
CA SER A 108 -12.63 -4.47 4.21
C SER A 108 -12.00 -5.54 5.11
N ILE A 109 -12.76 -6.09 6.06
CA ILE A 109 -12.33 -7.16 6.96
C ILE A 109 -12.01 -8.46 6.20
N ASP A 110 -12.87 -8.86 5.27
CA ASP A 110 -12.66 -10.06 4.44
C ASP A 110 -11.40 -9.93 3.58
N THR A 111 -11.16 -8.73 3.03
CA THR A 111 -9.97 -8.45 2.22
C THR A 111 -8.70 -8.56 3.04
N ALA A 112 -8.66 -7.93 4.23
CA ALA A 112 -7.54 -8.04 5.14
C ALA A 112 -7.29 -9.49 5.60
N THR A 113 -8.35 -10.24 5.88
CA THR A 113 -8.28 -11.65 6.26
C THR A 113 -7.66 -12.50 5.14
N ARG A 114 -8.12 -12.32 3.90
CA ARG A 114 -7.60 -13.07 2.74
C ARG A 114 -6.14 -12.75 2.45
N ILE A 115 -5.74 -11.49 2.59
CA ILE A 115 -4.33 -11.09 2.49
C ILE A 115 -3.53 -11.78 3.59
N HIS A 116 -3.99 -11.68 4.85
CA HIS A 116 -3.31 -12.28 6.00
C HIS A 116 -3.10 -13.80 5.84
N ASP A 117 -4.16 -14.53 5.49
CA ASP A 117 -4.11 -15.98 5.28
C ASP A 117 -3.17 -16.34 4.14
N ALA A 118 -3.22 -15.62 3.02
CA ALA A 118 -2.33 -15.87 1.89
C ALA A 118 -0.86 -15.61 2.23
N ILE A 119 -0.56 -14.56 3.00
CA ILE A 119 0.79 -14.29 3.51
C ILE A 119 1.24 -15.39 4.47
N ARG A 120 0.36 -15.85 5.36
CA ARG A 120 0.63 -16.97 6.27
C ARG A 120 0.95 -18.25 5.52
N ASP A 121 0.25 -18.52 4.41
CA ASP A 121 0.52 -19.67 3.56
C ASP A 121 1.82 -19.56 2.76
N LEU A 122 2.19 -18.34 2.34
CA LEU A 122 3.44 -18.08 1.62
C LEU A 122 4.70 -18.38 2.46
N ILE A 123 4.63 -18.16 3.78
CA ILE A 123 5.79 -18.26 4.69
C ILE A 123 5.85 -19.58 5.48
N LYS A 124 4.90 -20.50 5.26
CA LYS A 124 4.93 -21.86 5.83
C LYS A 124 6.01 -22.71 5.16
#